data_AF-A0A2L1UWQ9-F1
#
_entry.id   AF-A0A2L1UWQ9-F1
#
_cell.length_a   1.000
_cell.length_b   1.000
_cell.length_c   1.000
_cell.angle_alpha   90.00
_cell.angle_beta   90.00
_cell.angle_gamma   90.00
#
_symmetry.space_group_name_H-M   'P 1'
#
loop_
_entity.id
_entity.type
_entity.pdbx_description
1 polymer ?
#
loop_
_entity_poly.entity_id
_entity_poly.type
_entity_poly.pdbx_seq_one_letter_code
_entity_poly.pdbx_strand_id
1 'polypeptide(L)' 'MSKFAVVLGDPTSHGGKVSSASSSFELAGKKAALLNDTVTCPEHGTNRITECDASAYDALPKA' A
#
# COMPACT_ATOMS: atom_id res chain seq x y z
N MET A 1 -1.03 2.14 -14.52
CA MET A 1 -2.17 1.77 -13.67
C MET A 1 -2.51 2.99 -12.81
N SER A 2 -3.60 3.68 -13.10
CA SER A 2 -4.12 4.80 -12.31
C SER A 2 -4.93 4.24 -11.14
N LYS A 3 -4.25 3.71 -10.12
CA LYS A 3 -4.87 3.28 -8.87
C LYS A 3 -4.54 4.31 -7.79
N PHE A 4 -5.57 4.93 -7.20
CA PHE A 4 -5.41 5.97 -6.18
C PHE A 4 -4.87 5.44 -4.84
N ALA A 5 -4.97 4.13 -4.59
CA ALA A 5 -4.49 3.51 -3.37
C ALA A 5 -4.05 2.07 -3.62
N VAL A 6 -2.94 1.69 -3.00
CA VAL A 6 -2.47 0.30 -2.93
C VAL A 6 -3.19 -0.40 -1.77
N VAL A 7 -3.73 -1.59 -2.03
CA VAL A 7 -4.49 -2.36 -1.02
C VAL A 7 -3.89 -3.75 -0.81
N LEU A 8 -4.31 -4.42 0.26
CA LEU A 8 -3.87 -5.78 0.58
C LEU A 8 -4.05 -6.74 -0.61
N GLY A 9 -2.98 -7.47 -0.94
CA GLY A 9 -2.94 -8.43 -2.04
C GLY A 9 -2.72 -7.82 -3.42
N ASP A 10 -2.53 -6.50 -3.55
CA ASP A 10 -2.13 -5.91 -4.83
C ASP A 10 -0.76 -6.45 -5.28
N PRO A 11 -0.60 -6.75 -6.58
CA PRO A 11 0.62 -7.32 -7.11
C PRO A 11 1.76 -6.30 -7.16
N THR A 12 3.00 -6.79 -7.04
CA THR A 12 4.23 -6.01 -7.29
C THR A 12 4.90 -6.46 -8.60
N SER A 13 5.84 -5.67 -9.11
CA SER A 13 6.48 -5.89 -10.42
C SER A 13 7.22 -7.23 -10.55
N HIS A 14 7.80 -7.75 -9.47
CA HIS A 14 8.54 -9.02 -9.49
C HIS A 14 7.65 -10.24 -9.18
N GLY A 15 6.34 -10.14 -9.43
CA GLY A 15 5.38 -11.23 -9.17
C GLY A 15 5.04 -11.43 -7.69
N GLY A 16 5.44 -10.49 -6.84
CA GLY A 16 5.08 -10.44 -5.44
C GLY A 16 3.71 -9.80 -5.19
N LYS A 17 3.39 -9.55 -3.92
CA LYS A 17 2.17 -8.84 -3.52
C LYS A 17 2.29 -8.17 -2.16
N VAL A 18 1.43 -7.19 -1.90
CA VAL A 18 1.21 -6.63 -0.56
C VAL A 18 0.75 -7.72 0.40
N SER A 19 1.50 -7.92 1.49
CA SER A 19 1.28 -8.97 2.49
C SER A 19 0.75 -8.47 3.82
N SER A 20 0.90 -7.19 4.14
CA SER A 20 0.21 -6.57 5.28
C SER A 20 -0.41 -5.23 4.90
N ALA A 21 -1.43 -4.85 5.64
CA ALA A 21 -2.10 -3.56 5.51
C ALA A 21 -2.59 -3.15 6.90
N SER A 22 -1.85 -2.25 7.53
CA SER A 22 -2.05 -1.77 8.90
C SER A 22 -3.20 -0.76 9.03
N SER A 23 -3.69 -0.24 7.91
CA SER A 23 -4.79 0.74 7.90
C SER A 23 -6.06 0.22 8.56
N SER A 24 -6.77 1.13 9.24
CA SER A 24 -8.15 0.91 9.69
C SER A 24 -9.18 1.21 8.59
N PHE A 25 -8.75 1.76 7.45
CA PHE A 25 -9.60 2.12 6.32
C PHE A 25 -9.57 1.06 5.22
N GLU A 26 -10.73 0.78 4.66
CA GLU A 26 -10.90 -0.20 3.58
C GLU A 26 -11.40 0.46 2.31
N LEU A 27 -10.80 0.09 1.18
CA LEU A 27 -11.26 0.43 -0.16
C LEU A 27 -11.74 -0.83 -0.86
N ALA A 28 -13.01 -0.85 -1.28
CA ALA A 28 -13.62 -2.00 -1.95
C ALA A 28 -13.41 -3.33 -1.19
N GLY A 29 -13.55 -3.29 0.15
CA GLY A 29 -13.43 -4.47 1.02
C GLY A 29 -11.99 -4.95 1.26
N LYS A 30 -10.98 -4.14 0.93
CA LYS A 30 -9.57 -4.43 1.21
C LYS A 30 -8.92 -3.28 1.97
N LYS A 31 -8.16 -3.59 3.01
CA LYS A 31 -7.40 -2.60 3.76
C LYS A 31 -6.37 -1.89 2.88
N ALA A 32 -6.29 -0.57 3.01
CA ALA A 32 -5.24 0.23 2.39
C ALA A 32 -3.87 -0.12 2.99
N ALA A 33 -2.85 -0.27 2.14
CA ALA A 33 -1.47 -0.42 2.59
C ALA A 33 -0.90 0.96 2.94
N LEU A 34 -0.16 1.05 4.03
CA LEU A 34 0.50 2.28 4.49
C LEU A 34 2.02 2.14 4.46
N LEU A 35 2.71 3.23 4.77
CA LEU A 35 4.15 3.19 5.00
C LEU A 35 4.51 2.13 6.05
N ASN A 36 5.60 1.40 5.84
CA ASN A 36 6.09 0.29 6.66
C ASN A 36 5.27 -1.00 6.62
N ASP A 37 4.14 -1.05 5.91
CA ASP A 37 3.52 -2.33 5.59
C ASP A 37 4.42 -3.18 4.70
N THR A 38 4.15 -4.48 4.68
CA THR A 38 5.01 -5.47 4.04
C THR A 38 4.51 -5.86 2.67
N VAL A 39 5.46 -6.16 1.79
CA VAL A 39 5.26 -6.81 0.50
C VAL A 39 6.11 -8.07 0.45
N THR A 40 5.59 -9.10 -0.21
CA THR A 40 6.36 -10.29 -0.58
C THR A 40 7.02 -10.06 -1.93
N CYS A 41 8.26 -10.49 -2.10
CA CYS A 41 8.97 -10.51 -3.38
C CYS A 41 9.64 -11.89 -3.56
N PRO A 42 9.36 -12.63 -4.64
CA PRO A 42 10.00 -13.91 -4.93
C PRO A 42 11.53 -13.83 -5.05
N GLU A 43 12.05 -12.67 -5.45
CA GLU A 43 13.48 -12.46 -5.67
C GLU A 43 14.22 -11.91 -4.43
N HIS A 44 13.54 -11.09 -3.61
CA HIS A 44 14.17 -10.33 -2.53
C HIS A 44 13.60 -10.64 -1.13
N GLY A 45 12.67 -11.60 -1.04
CA GLY A 45 11.94 -11.90 0.19
C GLY A 45 10.95 -10.81 0.61
N THR A 46 10.62 -10.76 1.90
CA THR A 46 9.67 -9.78 2.44
C THR A 46 10.34 -8.43 2.64
N ASN A 47 9.76 -7.38 2.07
CA ASN A 47 10.25 -6.00 2.13
C ASN A 47 9.16 -5.06 2.66
N ARG A 48 9.54 -3.84 3.05
CA ARG A 48 8.59 -2.82 3.54
C ARG A 48 8.30 -1.77 2.47
N ILE A 49 7.10 -1.19 2.51
CA ILE A 49 6.74 0.01 1.75
C ILE A 49 7.49 1.20 2.34
N THR A 50 8.39 1.80 1.56
CA THR A 50 9.27 2.89 2.00
C THR A 50 8.85 4.27 1.51
N GLU A 51 7.94 4.35 0.55
CA GLU A 51 7.50 5.59 -0.07
C GLU A 51 5.99 5.55 -0.36
N CYS A 52 5.32 6.70 -0.24
CA CYS A 52 3.91 6.88 -0.57
C CYS A 52 3.64 8.33 -0.99
N ASP A 53 2.55 8.56 -1.73
CA ASP A 53 2.11 9.91 -2.05
C ASP A 53 1.47 10.57 -0.82
N ALA A 54 2.10 11.64 -0.31
CA ALA A 54 1.60 12.39 0.85
C ALA A 54 0.59 13.48 0.45
N SER A 55 0.52 13.85 -0.83
CA SER A 55 -0.37 14.91 -1.31
C SER A 55 -1.84 14.58 -1.14
N ALA A 56 -2.20 13.30 -1.05
CA ALA A 56 -3.52 12.83 -0.64
C ALA A 56 -3.97 13.39 0.74
N TYR A 57 -3.04 13.64 1.67
CA TYR A 57 -3.33 14.24 2.97
C TYR A 57 -3.39 15.77 2.92
N ASP A 58 -2.58 16.42 2.07
CA ASP A 58 -2.58 17.88 1.95
C ASP A 58 -3.84 18.44 1.28
N ALA A 59 -4.56 17.62 0.50
CA ALA A 59 -5.83 17.99 -0.11
C ALA A 59 -7.03 17.95 0.87
N LEU A 60 -6.86 17.39 2.06
CA LEU A 60 -7.89 17.43 3.09
C LEU A 60 -7.84 18.76 3.85
N PRO A 61 -8.99 19.39 4.14
CA PRO A 61 -9.01 20.59 4.96
C PRO A 61 -8.35 20.26 6.31
N LYS A 62 -7.20 20.88 6.56
CA LYS A 62 -6.53 20.81 7.85
C LYS A 62 -7.45 21.51 8.86
N ALA A 63 -7.89 20.76 9.87
CA ALA A 63 -8.73 21.27 10.95
C ALA A 63 -7.98 22.30 11.81
#